data_AF-A0A8H7N9Z3-F1
#
_entry.id   AF-A0A8H7N9Z3-F1
#
_cell.length_a   1.000
_cell.length_b   1.000
_cell.length_c   1.000
_cell.angle_alpha   90.00
_cell.angle_beta   90.00
_cell.angle_gamma   90.00
#
_symmetry.space_group_name_H-M   'P 1'
#
loop_
_entity.id
_entity.type
_entity.pdbx_description
1 polymer ?
#
loop_
_entity_poly.entity_id
_entity_poly.type
_entity_poly.pdbx_seq_one_letter_code
_entity_poly.pdbx_strand_id
1 'polypeptide(L)'
;MTLKGCVRVPYWNMNVPDKDHTEACPNYLLNLSDKDVGILSTPDSQYEIQTWDQVCQFVDEMTLAHFQRLPSDLRRYRAYMHELIERYGSVTNFMLRERLQWEEPVKPKGVPFEYQEDYKILHNDWPYGIDNRIVHLVVWTKFVFQDDPATGRLNSEGQEQIGKFVYETFSRHLKEGHVRWFRNWTSLKSVHSVEHIHIMLFDPDPDFVRQVTSGDLPLTPRSDA
;
A
#
# COMPACT_ATOMS: atom_id res chain seq x y z
N MET A 1 11.65 31.42 37.43
CA MET A 1 11.68 31.43 35.95
C MET A 1 10.73 30.34 35.48
N THR A 2 9.56 30.75 34.98
CA THR A 2 8.53 29.85 34.49
C THR A 2 9.05 29.15 33.23
N LEU A 3 9.11 27.82 33.25
CA LEU A 3 9.33 27.02 32.04
C LEU A 3 8.25 27.44 31.04
N LYS A 4 8.65 28.09 29.94
CA LYS A 4 7.77 28.35 28.80
C LYS A 4 7.21 26.99 28.38
N GLY A 5 5.89 26.82 28.53
CA GLY A 5 5.21 25.59 28.17
C GLY A 5 5.55 25.22 26.74
N CYS A 6 6.09 24.02 26.55
CA CYS A 6 6.28 23.44 25.23
C CYS A 6 4.86 23.33 24.63
N VAL A 7 4.52 24.22 23.70
CA VAL A 7 3.24 24.14 22.98
C VAL A 7 3.30 22.85 22.18
N ARG A 8 2.57 21.84 22.64
CA ARG A 8 2.47 20.56 21.94
C ARG A 8 1.76 20.82 20.62
N VAL A 9 2.49 20.73 19.52
CA VAL A 9 1.93 20.83 18.17
C VAL A 9 0.89 19.71 18.03
N PRO A 10 -0.36 20.02 17.66
CA PRO A 10 -1.39 19.00 17.50
C PRO A 10 -1.03 18.09 16.31
N TYR A 11 -1.45 16.83 16.36
CA TYR A 11 -1.07 15.83 15.33
C TYR A 11 -1.42 16.26 13.90
N TRP A 12 -2.48 17.07 13.72
CA TRP A 12 -2.86 17.57 12.40
C TRP A 12 -2.04 18.77 11.92
N ASN A 13 -1.13 19.31 12.73
CA ASN A 13 -0.15 20.33 12.31
C ASN A 13 1.30 19.81 12.37
N MET A 14 1.51 18.57 12.84
CA MET A 14 2.83 17.92 12.78
C MET A 14 3.28 17.75 11.32
N ASN A 15 4.56 18.04 11.05
CA ASN A 15 5.16 18.06 9.71
C ASN A 15 4.48 19.05 8.72
N VAL A 16 3.72 20.02 9.23
CA VAL A 16 3.14 21.11 8.44
C VAL A 16 3.92 22.40 8.73
N PRO A 17 4.30 23.20 7.72
CA PRO A 17 4.90 24.51 7.94
C PRO A 17 4.00 25.41 8.79
N ASP A 18 4.57 26.19 9.72
CA ASP A 18 3.80 27.03 10.65
C ASP A 18 2.77 27.94 9.97
N LYS A 19 3.09 28.45 8.77
CA LYS A 19 2.19 29.30 7.97
C LYS A 19 0.92 28.59 7.48
N ASP A 20 0.95 27.25 7.42
CA ASP A 20 -0.11 26.40 6.91
C ASP A 20 -0.83 25.65 8.06
N HIS A 21 -0.52 25.98 9.33
CA HIS A 21 -1.20 25.41 10.49
C HIS A 21 -2.66 25.84 10.54
N THR A 22 -3.53 24.89 10.90
CA THR A 22 -4.96 25.15 11.10
C THR A 22 -5.31 25.06 12.58
N GLU A 23 -6.21 25.93 13.04
CA GLU A 23 -6.71 25.90 14.43
C GLU A 23 -7.52 24.63 14.70
N ALA A 24 -8.38 24.24 13.76
CA ALA A 24 -9.19 23.02 13.83
C ALA A 24 -8.56 21.87 13.04
N CYS A 25 -8.83 20.63 13.45
CA CYS A 25 -8.43 19.45 12.71
C CYS A 25 -9.20 19.37 11.37
N PRO A 26 -8.50 19.25 10.22
CA PRO A 26 -9.15 19.09 8.93
C PRO A 26 -10.04 17.85 8.85
N ASN A 27 -11.14 17.92 8.09
CA ASN A 27 -12.13 16.84 7.99
C ASN A 27 -11.51 15.48 7.59
N TYR A 28 -10.54 15.47 6.68
CA TYR A 28 -9.86 14.25 6.22
C TYR A 28 -8.96 13.58 7.28
N LEU A 29 -8.77 14.22 8.44
CA LEU A 29 -8.02 13.69 9.59
C LEU A 29 -8.91 13.48 10.83
N LEU A 30 -10.22 13.62 10.70
CA LEU A 30 -11.14 13.27 11.79
C LEU A 30 -11.34 11.75 11.87
N ASN A 31 -11.71 11.26 13.06
CA ASN A 31 -12.08 9.86 13.32
C ASN A 31 -11.02 8.83 12.91
N LEU A 32 -9.74 9.19 13.06
CA LEU A 32 -8.63 8.28 12.78
C LEU A 32 -8.46 7.25 13.89
N SER A 33 -7.83 6.13 13.55
CA SER A 33 -7.41 5.13 14.53
C SER A 33 -6.31 5.70 15.45
N ASP A 34 -6.19 5.16 16.67
CA ASP A 34 -5.10 5.55 17.59
C ASP A 34 -3.72 5.35 16.95
N LYS A 35 -3.58 4.30 16.13
CA LYS A 35 -2.35 4.06 15.35
C LYS A 35 -2.05 5.22 14.40
N ASP A 36 -3.02 5.65 13.59
CA ASP A 36 -2.81 6.74 12.65
C ASP A 36 -2.55 8.07 13.35
N VAL A 37 -3.25 8.36 14.45
CA VAL A 37 -2.99 9.54 15.28
C VAL A 37 -1.56 9.50 15.83
N GLY A 38 -1.09 8.34 16.30
CA GLY A 38 0.29 8.14 16.74
C GLY A 38 1.31 8.40 15.63
N ILE A 39 1.09 7.85 14.44
CA ILE A 39 1.96 8.09 13.27
C ILE A 39 2.00 9.57 12.92
N LEU A 40 0.83 10.21 12.76
CA LEU A 40 0.72 11.63 12.43
C LEU A 40 1.30 12.54 13.52
N SER A 41 1.39 12.07 14.77
CA SER A 41 2.01 12.81 15.87
C SER A 41 3.54 12.76 15.86
N THR A 42 4.15 12.01 14.94
CA THR A 42 5.61 11.79 14.87
C THR A 42 6.23 12.73 13.84
N PRO A 43 7.29 13.49 14.18
CA PRO A 43 8.06 14.22 13.18
C PRO A 43 8.66 13.27 12.13
N ASP A 44 8.66 13.66 10.86
CA ASP A 44 9.28 12.85 9.80
C ASP A 44 10.75 12.55 10.10
N SER A 45 11.47 13.50 10.71
CA SER A 45 12.87 13.34 11.13
C SER A 45 13.09 12.28 12.22
N GLN A 46 12.02 11.80 12.87
CA GLN A 46 12.06 10.73 13.86
C GLN A 46 11.53 9.40 13.30
N TYR A 47 11.06 9.39 12.06
CA TYR A 47 10.63 8.17 11.42
C TYR A 47 11.85 7.36 10.96
N GLU A 48 11.90 6.10 11.38
CA GLU A 48 12.92 5.16 10.94
C GLU A 48 12.44 4.42 9.69
N ILE A 49 13.18 4.59 8.59
CA ILE A 49 12.91 3.90 7.33
C ILE A 49 13.02 2.38 7.54
N GLN A 50 11.95 1.66 7.18
CA GLN A 50 11.88 0.22 7.35
C GLN A 50 12.79 -0.49 6.34
N THR A 51 13.74 -1.28 6.84
CA THR A 51 14.75 -1.97 6.02
C THR A 51 14.16 -3.18 5.29
N TRP A 52 14.88 -3.70 4.30
CA TRP A 52 14.50 -4.94 3.62
C TRP A 52 14.36 -6.13 4.59
N ASP A 53 15.24 -6.23 5.58
CA ASP A 53 15.19 -7.31 6.58
C ASP A 53 13.93 -7.20 7.44
N GLN A 54 13.54 -5.98 7.84
CA GLN A 54 12.28 -5.75 8.56
C GLN A 54 11.06 -6.07 7.69
N VAL A 55 11.09 -5.68 6.42
CA VAL A 55 10.01 -6.02 5.46
C VAL A 55 9.88 -7.53 5.31
N CYS A 56 11.00 -8.26 5.17
CA CYS A 56 11.01 -9.72 5.15
C CYS A 56 10.41 -10.28 6.44
N GLN A 57 10.88 -9.81 7.60
CA GLN A 57 10.38 -10.26 8.90
C GLN A 57 8.86 -10.05 9.03
N PHE A 58 8.34 -8.86 8.68
CA PHE A 58 6.91 -8.56 8.81
C PHE A 58 6.04 -9.46 7.93
N VAL A 59 6.53 -9.81 6.74
CA VAL A 59 5.83 -10.73 5.83
C VAL A 59 5.93 -12.17 6.33
N ASP A 60 7.12 -12.63 6.67
CA ASP A 60 7.40 -14.01 7.07
C ASP A 60 6.69 -14.35 8.41
N GLU A 61 6.60 -13.40 9.34
CA GLU A 61 5.89 -13.54 10.62
C GLU A 61 4.40 -13.15 10.54
N MET A 62 3.91 -12.70 9.38
CA MET A 62 2.55 -12.18 9.15
C MET A 62 2.17 -11.02 10.09
N THR A 63 3.14 -10.23 10.55
CA THR A 63 2.94 -9.06 11.42
C THR A 63 2.75 -7.78 10.58
N LEU A 64 1.91 -7.89 9.53
CA LEU A 64 1.68 -6.83 8.52
C LEU A 64 1.20 -5.49 9.10
N ALA A 65 0.64 -5.50 10.31
CA ALA A 65 0.25 -4.30 11.03
C ALA A 65 1.45 -3.39 11.40
N HIS A 66 2.69 -3.86 11.32
CA HIS A 66 3.88 -3.02 11.52
C HIS A 66 4.22 -2.13 10.32
N PHE A 67 3.71 -2.46 9.13
CA PHE A 67 3.84 -1.55 7.98
C PHE A 67 3.13 -0.23 8.26
N GLN A 68 3.85 0.86 7.96
CA GLN A 68 3.43 2.24 8.22
C GLN A 68 3.98 3.12 7.11
N ARG A 69 3.27 4.22 6.81
CA ARG A 69 3.79 5.26 5.92
C ARG A 69 4.63 6.25 6.74
N LEU A 70 5.49 6.99 6.07
CA LEU A 70 6.05 8.21 6.63
C LEU A 70 4.90 9.11 7.13
N PRO A 71 5.03 9.84 8.26
CA PRO A 71 3.94 10.65 8.80
C PRO A 71 3.35 11.65 7.80
N SER A 72 4.19 12.40 7.07
CA SER A 72 3.73 13.28 6.00
C SER A 72 3.05 12.54 4.83
N ASP A 73 3.53 11.36 4.45
CA ASP A 73 2.90 10.51 3.44
C ASP A 73 1.53 10.02 3.89
N LEU A 74 1.38 9.63 5.17
CA LEU A 74 0.09 9.25 5.72
C LEU A 74 -0.89 10.42 5.66
N ARG A 75 -0.45 11.64 5.99
CA ARG A 75 -1.28 12.85 5.88
C ARG A 75 -1.75 13.06 4.44
N ARG A 76 -0.82 13.05 3.47
CA ARG A 76 -1.13 13.26 2.05
C ARG A 76 -2.04 12.15 1.52
N TYR A 77 -1.82 10.90 1.93
CA TYR A 77 -2.69 9.77 1.63
C TYR A 77 -4.10 10.02 2.12
N ARG A 78 -4.28 10.45 3.38
CA ARG A 78 -5.61 10.72 3.96
C ARG A 78 -6.34 11.84 3.22
N ALA A 79 -5.65 12.92 2.88
CA ALA A 79 -6.20 14.00 2.07
C ALA A 79 -6.62 13.49 0.68
N TYR A 80 -5.74 12.77 -0.02
CA TYR A 80 -6.02 12.19 -1.33
C TYR A 80 -7.23 11.25 -1.31
N MET A 81 -7.31 10.36 -0.30
CA MET A 81 -8.43 9.43 -0.17
C MET A 81 -9.76 10.15 0.08
N HIS A 82 -9.76 11.24 0.85
CA HIS A 82 -10.94 12.07 1.07
C HIS A 82 -11.42 12.70 -0.26
N GLU A 83 -10.53 13.38 -0.99
CA GLU A 83 -10.86 13.99 -2.28
C GLU A 83 -11.32 12.97 -3.32
N LEU A 84 -10.67 11.81 -3.34
CA LEU A 84 -11.01 10.71 -4.25
C LEU A 84 -12.43 10.23 -3.96
N ILE A 85 -12.79 9.99 -2.70
CA ILE A 85 -14.14 9.54 -2.32
C ILE A 85 -15.18 10.60 -2.67
N GLU A 86 -14.90 11.89 -2.45
CA GLU A 86 -15.80 12.98 -2.87
C GLU A 86 -16.00 13.02 -4.38
N ARG A 87 -14.94 12.79 -5.17
CA ARG A 87 -14.98 12.90 -6.63
C ARG A 87 -15.57 11.66 -7.32
N TYR A 88 -15.22 10.47 -6.85
CA TYR A 88 -15.54 9.20 -7.49
C TYR A 88 -16.65 8.41 -6.77
N GLY A 89 -17.07 8.86 -5.59
CA GLY A 89 -18.01 8.19 -4.70
C GLY A 89 -17.39 7.02 -3.92
N SER A 90 -16.35 6.37 -4.45
CA SER A 90 -15.62 5.30 -3.75
C SER A 90 -14.22 5.09 -4.34
N VAL A 91 -13.34 4.48 -3.53
CA VAL A 91 -12.00 4.05 -3.97
C VAL A 91 -12.09 3.01 -5.09
N THR A 92 -13.06 2.11 -4.98
CA THR A 92 -13.37 1.11 -6.00
C THR A 92 -13.66 1.74 -7.35
N ASN A 93 -14.54 2.75 -7.40
CA ASN A 93 -14.92 3.39 -8.66
C ASN A 93 -13.73 4.05 -9.33
N PHE A 94 -12.88 4.73 -8.55
CA PHE A 94 -11.63 5.28 -9.04
C PHE A 94 -10.72 4.19 -9.59
N MET A 95 -10.48 3.12 -8.82
CA MET A 95 -9.61 2.02 -9.24
C MET A 95 -10.11 1.39 -10.54
N LEU A 96 -11.40 1.06 -10.65
CA LEU A 96 -11.96 0.44 -11.86
C LEU A 96 -11.89 1.36 -13.08
N ARG A 97 -12.19 2.65 -12.91
CA ARG A 97 -12.26 3.61 -14.03
C ARG A 97 -10.89 4.11 -14.47
N GLU A 98 -10.06 4.54 -13.53
CA GLU A 98 -8.84 5.30 -13.82
C GLU A 98 -7.61 4.40 -13.89
N ARG A 99 -7.51 3.38 -13.03
CA ARG A 99 -6.30 2.55 -12.91
C ARG A 99 -6.40 1.23 -13.63
N LEU A 100 -7.48 0.51 -13.35
CA LEU A 100 -7.70 -0.84 -13.86
C LEU A 100 -8.37 -0.83 -15.22
N GLN A 101 -9.16 0.20 -15.54
CA GLN A 101 -9.94 0.28 -16.78
C GLN A 101 -10.74 -1.01 -17.02
N TRP A 102 -11.38 -1.51 -15.96
CA TRP A 102 -12.22 -2.69 -16.00
C TRP A 102 -13.68 -2.26 -15.91
N GLU A 103 -14.49 -2.77 -16.84
CA GLU A 103 -15.93 -2.51 -16.87
C GLU A 103 -16.66 -3.42 -15.89
N GLU A 104 -17.74 -2.90 -15.30
CA GLU A 104 -18.62 -3.69 -14.46
C GLU A 104 -19.66 -4.46 -15.30
N PRO A 105 -20.00 -5.71 -14.92
CA PRO A 105 -19.47 -6.46 -13.78
C PRO A 105 -18.05 -7.00 -14.04
N VAL A 106 -17.15 -6.80 -13.07
CA VAL A 106 -15.78 -7.33 -13.14
C VAL A 106 -15.83 -8.85 -13.04
N LYS A 107 -15.53 -9.52 -14.16
CA LYS A 107 -15.53 -10.99 -14.24
C LYS A 107 -14.22 -11.48 -14.85
N PRO A 108 -13.57 -12.49 -14.25
CA PRO A 108 -12.41 -13.12 -14.88
C PRO A 108 -12.85 -13.89 -16.13
N LYS A 109 -11.97 -13.94 -17.12
CA LYS A 109 -12.13 -14.72 -18.35
C LYS A 109 -11.86 -16.21 -18.10
N GLY A 110 -10.93 -16.53 -17.21
CA GLY A 110 -10.51 -17.92 -16.94
C GLY A 110 -10.22 -18.20 -15.48
N VAL A 111 -9.42 -19.24 -15.25
CA VAL A 111 -8.93 -19.57 -13.90
C VAL A 111 -7.85 -18.56 -13.46
N PRO A 112 -7.54 -18.44 -12.16
CA PRO A 112 -6.56 -17.50 -11.65
C PRO A 112 -5.24 -17.51 -12.43
N PHE A 113 -4.81 -16.32 -12.86
CA PHE A 113 -3.57 -16.06 -13.60
C PHE A 113 -3.42 -16.75 -14.97
N GLU A 114 -4.50 -17.29 -15.54
CA GLU A 114 -4.49 -17.87 -16.90
C GLU A 114 -4.41 -16.79 -18.00
N TYR A 115 -5.17 -15.70 -17.83
CA TYR A 115 -5.29 -14.61 -18.81
C TYR A 115 -4.72 -13.31 -18.25
N GLN A 116 -3.88 -12.63 -19.03
CA GLN A 116 -3.29 -11.34 -18.66
C GLN A 116 -4.39 -10.29 -18.40
N GLU A 117 -5.51 -10.37 -19.11
CA GLU A 117 -6.62 -9.42 -18.97
C GLU A 117 -7.35 -9.53 -17.63
N ASP A 118 -7.09 -10.58 -16.85
CA ASP A 118 -7.71 -10.82 -15.54
C ASP A 118 -6.91 -10.23 -14.38
N TYR A 119 -5.73 -9.67 -14.64
CA TYR A 119 -4.94 -8.98 -13.61
C TYR A 119 -4.15 -7.79 -14.16
N LYS A 120 -3.74 -6.88 -13.27
CA LYS A 120 -2.81 -5.79 -13.59
C LYS A 120 -1.78 -5.64 -12.50
N ILE A 121 -0.53 -5.43 -12.90
CA ILE A 121 0.60 -5.17 -12.00
C ILE A 121 0.89 -3.67 -12.07
N LEU A 122 0.67 -2.96 -10.97
CA LEU A 122 0.84 -1.51 -10.90
C LEU A 122 1.79 -1.14 -9.76
N HIS A 123 2.40 0.03 -9.83
CA HIS A 123 3.05 0.62 -8.66
C HIS A 123 2.00 0.90 -7.57
N ASN A 124 2.38 0.72 -6.31
CA ASN A 124 1.60 1.27 -5.21
C ASN A 124 1.79 2.79 -5.21
N ASP A 125 0.71 3.55 -5.38
CA ASP A 125 0.77 5.02 -5.37
C ASP A 125 1.15 5.57 -4.00
N TRP A 126 0.77 4.85 -2.94
CA TRP A 126 0.99 5.26 -1.56
C TRP A 126 1.78 4.18 -0.84
N PRO A 127 3.06 3.99 -1.18
CA PRO A 127 3.91 2.97 -0.59
C PRO A 127 4.14 3.25 0.91
N TYR A 128 4.65 2.25 1.62
CA TYR A 128 5.09 2.40 3.01
C TYR A 128 6.38 3.22 3.13
N GLY A 129 6.71 3.65 4.36
CA GLY A 129 7.98 4.29 4.69
C GLY A 129 9.09 3.25 4.79
N ILE A 130 9.44 2.67 3.63
CA ILE A 130 10.40 1.57 3.48
C ILE A 130 11.61 2.04 2.66
N ASP A 131 12.70 1.28 2.75
CA ASP A 131 13.94 1.53 2.01
C ASP A 131 13.65 1.84 0.52
N ASN A 132 14.26 2.91 0.00
CA ASN A 132 14.01 3.40 -1.36
C ASN A 132 14.42 2.40 -2.45
N ARG A 133 15.29 1.43 -2.13
CA ARG A 133 15.62 0.31 -3.03
C ARG A 133 14.48 -0.69 -3.16
N ILE A 134 13.49 -0.67 -2.28
CA ILE A 134 12.34 -1.56 -2.33
C ILE A 134 11.27 -0.96 -3.24
N VAL A 135 10.96 -1.65 -4.33
CA VAL A 135 9.82 -1.34 -5.20
C VAL A 135 8.58 -2.03 -4.65
N HIS A 136 7.55 -1.25 -4.31
CA HIS A 136 6.26 -1.73 -3.81
C HIS A 136 5.24 -1.74 -4.96
N LEU A 137 4.93 -2.93 -5.45
CA LEU A 137 3.91 -3.15 -6.48
C LEU A 137 2.62 -3.71 -5.86
N VAL A 138 1.53 -3.58 -6.61
CA VAL A 138 0.24 -4.19 -6.31
C VAL A 138 -0.23 -4.94 -7.54
N VAL A 139 -0.57 -6.20 -7.36
CA VAL A 139 -1.21 -7.02 -8.40
C VAL A 139 -2.69 -7.07 -8.08
N TRP A 140 -3.49 -6.45 -8.93
CA TRP A 140 -4.94 -6.41 -8.85
C TRP A 140 -5.53 -7.54 -9.69
N THR A 141 -6.55 -8.25 -9.18
CA THR A 141 -7.15 -9.41 -9.86
C THR A 141 -8.66 -9.26 -10.01
N LYS A 142 -9.21 -9.79 -11.11
CA LYS A 142 -10.66 -9.91 -11.33
C LYS A 142 -11.29 -11.09 -10.58
N PHE A 143 -10.48 -12.06 -10.19
CA PHE A 143 -10.88 -13.22 -9.40
C PHE A 143 -10.57 -13.00 -7.92
N VAL A 144 -11.29 -13.72 -7.06
CA VAL A 144 -11.14 -13.69 -5.61
C VAL A 144 -10.45 -14.97 -5.17
N PHE A 145 -9.52 -14.85 -4.22
CA PHE A 145 -8.90 -16.03 -3.62
C PHE A 145 -9.74 -16.56 -2.46
N GLN A 146 -9.78 -17.87 -2.31
CA GLN A 146 -10.51 -18.51 -1.23
C GLN A 146 -9.71 -18.51 0.06
N ASP A 147 -10.41 -18.27 1.17
CA ASP A 147 -9.85 -18.32 2.50
C ASP A 147 -10.17 -19.66 3.16
N ASP A 148 -9.25 -20.13 4.00
CA ASP A 148 -9.46 -21.21 4.94
C ASP A 148 -10.53 -20.79 5.95
N PRO A 149 -11.67 -21.50 6.04
CA PRO A 149 -12.78 -21.10 6.91
C PRO A 149 -12.44 -21.10 8.40
N ALA A 150 -11.44 -21.88 8.84
CA ALA A 150 -11.06 -21.99 10.25
C ALA A 150 -10.13 -20.86 10.67
N THR A 151 -9.29 -20.35 9.78
CA THR A 151 -8.26 -19.35 10.10
C THR A 151 -8.52 -17.96 9.50
N GLY A 152 -9.42 -17.85 8.51
CA GLY A 152 -9.64 -16.63 7.74
C GLY A 152 -8.43 -16.18 6.91
N ARG A 153 -7.46 -17.08 6.71
CA ARG A 153 -6.25 -16.86 5.89
C ARG A 153 -6.46 -17.43 4.50
N LEU A 154 -5.63 -17.02 3.55
CA LEU A 154 -5.58 -17.64 2.22
C LEU A 154 -5.41 -19.16 2.36
N ASN A 155 -6.27 -19.95 1.70
CA ASN A 155 -6.19 -21.41 1.75
C ASN A 155 -4.98 -21.93 0.97
N SER A 156 -4.69 -23.23 1.09
CA SER A 156 -3.53 -23.85 0.43
C SER A 156 -3.53 -23.70 -1.09
N GLU A 157 -4.71 -23.78 -1.73
CA GLU A 157 -4.84 -23.61 -3.19
C GLU A 157 -4.47 -22.18 -3.62
N GLY A 158 -5.00 -21.16 -2.93
CA GLY A 158 -4.68 -19.77 -3.20
C GLY A 158 -3.21 -19.45 -2.94
N GLN A 159 -2.62 -20.02 -1.88
CA GLN A 159 -1.19 -19.90 -1.59
C GLN A 159 -0.33 -20.47 -2.74
N GLU A 160 -0.67 -21.65 -3.25
CA GLU A 160 0.03 -22.27 -4.37
C GLU A 160 -0.13 -21.46 -5.67
N GLN A 161 -1.35 -21.02 -5.98
CA GLN A 161 -1.64 -20.19 -7.16
C GLN A 161 -0.83 -18.90 -7.16
N ILE A 162 -0.86 -18.15 -6.05
CA ILE A 162 -0.11 -16.90 -5.92
C ILE A 162 1.39 -17.17 -5.90
N GLY A 163 1.85 -18.19 -5.16
CA GLY A 163 3.26 -18.56 -5.09
C GLY A 163 3.85 -18.89 -6.47
N LYS A 164 3.13 -19.69 -7.26
CA LYS A 164 3.52 -20.01 -8.65
C LYS A 164 3.55 -18.77 -9.53
N PHE A 165 2.52 -17.94 -9.49
CA PHE A 165 2.46 -16.69 -10.25
C PHE A 165 3.63 -15.75 -9.89
N VAL A 166 3.90 -15.57 -8.59
CA VAL A 166 4.98 -14.70 -8.10
C VAL A 166 6.35 -15.25 -8.52
N TYR A 167 6.54 -16.57 -8.45
CA TYR A 167 7.77 -17.20 -8.90
C TYR A 167 8.04 -16.97 -10.38
N GLU A 168 7.05 -17.25 -11.24
CA GLU A 168 7.19 -17.12 -12.70
C GLU A 168 7.35 -15.67 -13.16
N THR A 169 6.64 -14.75 -12.50
CA THR A 169 6.61 -13.34 -12.90
C THR A 169 7.79 -12.55 -12.33
N PHE A 170 8.21 -12.86 -11.10
CA PHE A 170 9.21 -12.06 -10.37
C PHE A 170 10.41 -12.88 -9.91
N SER A 171 10.22 -13.91 -9.07
CA SER A 171 11.34 -14.52 -8.34
C SER A 171 12.39 -15.14 -9.25
N ARG A 172 11.99 -15.79 -10.36
CA ARG A 172 12.94 -16.40 -11.30
C ARG A 172 13.80 -15.38 -12.08
N HIS A 173 13.42 -14.10 -12.05
CA HIS A 173 14.10 -13.00 -12.74
C HIS A 173 14.97 -12.16 -11.79
N LEU A 174 14.92 -12.44 -10.48
CA LEU A 174 15.60 -11.68 -9.44
C LEU A 174 16.50 -12.60 -8.61
N LYS A 175 17.36 -11.99 -7.79
CA LYS A 175 18.19 -12.74 -6.83
C LYS A 175 17.31 -13.47 -5.82
N GLU A 176 17.77 -14.63 -5.38
CA GLU A 176 17.10 -15.37 -4.31
C GLU A 176 16.90 -14.47 -3.08
N GLY A 177 15.70 -14.51 -2.50
CA GLY A 177 15.35 -13.71 -1.33
C GLY A 177 15.03 -12.23 -1.60
N HIS A 178 15.06 -11.74 -2.85
CA HIS A 178 14.74 -10.34 -3.20
C HIS A 178 13.25 -10.10 -3.51
N VAL A 179 12.39 -11.09 -3.26
CA VAL A 179 10.95 -10.98 -3.46
C VAL A 179 10.24 -11.37 -2.17
N ARG A 180 9.27 -10.55 -1.77
CA ARG A 180 8.26 -10.87 -0.76
C ARG A 180 6.90 -10.48 -1.27
N TRP A 181 5.89 -11.22 -0.88
CA TRP A 181 4.52 -10.89 -1.21
C TRP A 181 3.61 -11.16 -0.02
N PHE A 182 2.53 -10.40 0.06
CA PHE A 182 1.51 -10.61 1.07
C PHE A 182 0.16 -10.10 0.58
N ARG A 183 -0.90 -10.61 1.18
CA ARG A 183 -2.26 -10.10 0.99
C ARG A 183 -2.70 -9.47 2.30
N ASN A 184 -3.15 -8.22 2.25
CA ASN A 184 -3.72 -7.59 3.43
C ASN A 184 -4.99 -8.32 3.85
N TRP A 185 -5.19 -8.48 5.15
CA TRP A 185 -6.42 -9.02 5.74
C TRP A 185 -7.54 -7.99 5.63
N THR A 186 -8.80 -8.42 5.73
CA THR A 186 -9.97 -7.55 5.51
C THR A 186 -9.90 -6.25 6.30
N SER A 187 -9.45 -6.22 7.55
CA SER A 187 -9.35 -5.00 8.37
C SER A 187 -8.27 -4.00 7.93
N LEU A 188 -7.30 -4.42 7.10
CA LEU A 188 -6.19 -3.59 6.63
C LEU A 188 -6.36 -3.14 5.16
N LYS A 189 -7.31 -3.72 4.42
CA LYS A 189 -7.56 -3.34 3.02
C LYS A 189 -8.27 -1.98 2.97
N SER A 190 -7.76 -1.08 2.13
CA SER A 190 -8.46 0.18 1.81
C SER A 190 -9.44 0.01 0.64
N VAL A 191 -9.31 -1.05 -0.16
CA VAL A 191 -10.22 -1.42 -1.26
C VAL A 191 -10.71 -2.84 -1.03
N HIS A 192 -11.96 -2.99 -0.63
CA HIS A 192 -12.53 -4.30 -0.29
C HIS A 192 -13.11 -5.05 -1.50
N SER A 193 -13.47 -4.33 -2.57
CA SER A 193 -14.23 -4.89 -3.69
C SER A 193 -13.35 -5.40 -4.84
N VAL A 194 -12.06 -5.09 -4.84
CA VAL A 194 -11.11 -5.59 -5.84
C VAL A 194 -9.96 -6.26 -5.10
N GLU A 195 -9.80 -7.55 -5.36
CA GLU A 195 -8.79 -8.38 -4.72
C GLU A 195 -7.40 -7.98 -5.22
N HIS A 196 -6.43 -7.97 -4.30
CA HIS A 196 -5.07 -7.56 -4.63
C HIS A 196 -4.04 -8.13 -3.67
N ILE A 197 -2.84 -8.36 -4.21
CA ILE A 197 -1.66 -8.76 -3.46
C ILE A 197 -0.58 -7.69 -3.60
N HIS A 198 0.18 -7.48 -2.53
CA HIS A 198 1.33 -6.61 -2.53
C HIS A 198 2.58 -7.41 -2.84
N ILE A 199 3.42 -6.87 -3.73
CA ILE A 199 4.73 -7.43 -4.07
C ILE A 199 5.79 -6.41 -3.66
N MET A 200 6.78 -6.88 -2.90
CA MET A 200 7.96 -6.11 -2.50
C MET A 200 9.16 -6.69 -3.23
N LEU A 201 9.80 -5.88 -4.06
CA LEU A 201 10.99 -6.24 -4.83
C LEU A 201 12.18 -5.46 -4.29
N PHE A 202 13.25 -6.14 -3.89
CA PHE A 202 14.44 -5.47 -3.38
C PHE A 202 15.48 -5.24 -4.47
N ASP A 203 15.80 -3.96 -4.72
CA ASP A 203 16.78 -3.49 -5.68
C ASP A 203 16.65 -4.15 -7.08
N PRO A 204 15.42 -4.19 -7.67
CA PRO A 204 15.22 -4.77 -8.99
C PRO A 204 15.80 -3.87 -10.08
N ASP A 205 16.13 -4.45 -11.24
CA ASP A 205 16.43 -3.67 -12.43
C ASP A 205 15.21 -2.80 -12.80
N PRO A 206 15.36 -1.47 -12.93
CA PRO A 206 14.27 -0.59 -13.35
C PRO A 206 13.64 -0.96 -14.70
N ASP A 207 14.38 -1.55 -15.65
CA ASP A 207 13.82 -2.05 -16.90
C ASP A 207 12.89 -3.24 -16.68
N PHE A 208 13.28 -4.15 -15.78
CA PHE A 208 12.42 -5.26 -15.38
C PHE A 208 11.11 -4.76 -14.77
N VAL A 209 11.19 -3.76 -13.87
CA VAL A 209 10.00 -3.14 -13.27
C VAL A 209 9.09 -2.52 -14.34
N ARG A 210 9.66 -1.73 -15.26
CA ARG A 210 8.90 -1.15 -16.39
C ARG A 210 8.22 -2.23 -17.23
N GLN A 211 8.89 -3.35 -17.48
CA GLN A 211 8.34 -4.44 -18.27
C GLN A 211 7.14 -5.08 -17.57
N VAL A 212 7.28 -5.49 -16.30
CA VAL A 212 6.20 -6.19 -15.59
C VAL A 212 5.00 -5.28 -15.29
N THR A 213 5.23 -3.97 -15.14
CA THR A 213 4.14 -3.00 -14.95
C THR A 213 3.58 -2.44 -16.25
N SER A 214 4.07 -2.89 -17.41
CA SER A 214 3.71 -2.34 -18.72
C SER A 214 3.88 -0.81 -18.81
N GLY A 215 4.89 -0.28 -18.12
CA GLY A 215 5.21 1.15 -18.08
C GLY A 215 4.33 1.99 -17.15
N ASP A 216 3.54 1.38 -16.25
CA ASP A 216 2.80 2.12 -15.22
C ASP A 216 3.77 2.98 -14.37
N LEU A 217 3.30 4.16 -13.99
CA LEU A 217 3.98 5.08 -13.09
C LEU A 217 3.08 5.35 -11.88
N PRO A 218 3.65 5.46 -10.67
CA PRO A 218 2.87 5.83 -9.50
C PRO A 218 2.29 7.24 -9.69
N LEU A 219 1.03 7.45 -9.31
CA LEU A 219 0.38 8.76 -9.39
C LEU A 219 1.01 9.79 -8.46
N THR A 220 1.59 9.31 -7.36
CA THR A 220 2.25 10.13 -6.36
C THR A 220 3.71 9.70 -6.24
N PRO A 221 4.67 10.60 -6.53
CA PRO A 221 6.06 10.30 -6.30
C PRO A 221 6.30 10.11 -4.79
N ARG A 222 7.22 9.19 -4.45
CA ARG A 222 7.69 9.03 -3.08
C ARG A 222 8.25 10.38 -2.57
N SER A 223 7.99 10.70 -1.32
CA SER A 223 8.74 11.79 -0.69
C SER A 223 10.19 11.37 -0.54
N ASP A 224 11.08 12.25 -0.96
CA ASP A 224 12.49 12.14 -0.61
C ASP A 224 12.57 12.35 0.92
N ALA A 225 13.06 11.35 1.63
CA ALA A 225 13.34 11.43 3.06
C ALA A 225 14.68 12.16 3.30
#